data_AF-I3YES8-F1
#
_entry.id   AF-I3YES8-F1
#
_cell.length_a   1.000
_cell.length_b   1.000
_cell.length_c   1.000
_cell.angle_alpha   90.00
_cell.angle_beta   90.00
_cell.angle_gamma   90.00
#
_symmetry.space_group_name_H-M   'P 1'
#
loop_
_entity.id
_entity.type
_entity.pdbx_description
1 polymer ?
#
loop_
_entity_poly.entity_id
_entity_poly.type
_entity_poly.pdbx_seq_one_letter_code
_entity_poly.pdbx_strand_id
1 'polypeptide(L)'
;MTAPNPAPRPDLGDISQFSDFARECERHKLATKSSLLWWMRYRHQNGLIASGAVIEKRPNPTSKRPMLFIVRPRFIDWLSNGNPEAA
;
A
#
# COMPACT_ATOMS: atom_id res chain seq x y z
N MET A 1 32.62 13.78 10.46
CA MET A 1 31.95 13.37 9.22
C MET A 1 30.89 12.35 9.61
N THR A 2 29.63 12.77 9.74
CA THR A 2 28.54 11.90 10.17
C THR A 2 28.09 11.07 8.97
N ALA A 3 28.17 9.74 9.07
CA ALA A 3 27.73 8.85 8.01
C ALA A 3 26.23 9.07 7.72
N PRO A 4 25.76 8.98 6.46
CA PRO A 4 24.34 9.07 6.16
C PRO A 4 23.59 7.93 6.88
N ASN A 5 22.58 8.31 7.65
CA ASN A 5 21.69 7.38 8.34
C ASN A 5 21.13 6.39 7.30
N PRO A 6 21.33 5.05 7.43
CA PRO A 6 20.78 4.11 6.48
C PRO A 6 19.26 4.31 6.43
N ALA A 7 18.72 4.53 5.23
CA ALA A 7 17.29 4.58 5.02
C ALA A 7 16.66 3.37 5.72
N PRO A 8 15.61 3.54 6.54
CA PRO A 8 15.03 2.46 7.31
C PRO A 8 14.71 1.32 6.34
N ARG A 9 15.34 0.16 6.55
CA ARG A 9 15.03 -1.03 5.78
C ARG A 9 13.54 -1.29 5.98
N PRO A 10 12.76 -1.54 4.93
CA PRO A 10 11.36 -1.88 5.09
C PRO A 10 11.29 -3.11 6.00
N ASP A 11 10.72 -2.92 7.19
CA ASP A 11 10.44 -4.04 8.07
C ASP A 11 9.40 -4.91 7.36
N LEU A 12 9.76 -6.17 7.11
CA LEU A 12 8.86 -7.10 6.44
C LEU A 12 7.64 -7.44 7.31
N GLY A 13 7.71 -7.16 8.63
CA GLY A 13 6.57 -7.27 9.55
C GLY A 13 5.43 -6.30 9.21
N ASP A 14 5.71 -5.22 8.49
CA ASP A 14 4.73 -4.20 8.12
C ASP A 14 4.00 -4.49 6.80
N ILE A 15 4.34 -5.60 6.15
CA ILE A 15 3.74 -6.02 4.88
C ILE A 15 2.62 -7.02 5.16
N SER A 16 1.40 -6.68 4.77
CA SER A 16 0.22 -7.54 4.97
C SER A 16 -0.58 -7.72 3.69
N GLN A 17 -1.29 -8.84 3.55
CA GLN A 17 -2.20 -9.02 2.42
C GLN A 17 -3.33 -7.99 2.50
N PHE A 18 -3.77 -7.49 1.34
CA PHE A 18 -4.86 -6.51 1.28
C PHE A 18 -6.13 -7.00 1.98
N SER A 19 -6.47 -8.30 1.90
CA SER A 19 -7.65 -8.86 2.57
C SER A 19 -7.61 -8.71 4.08
N ASP A 20 -6.44 -8.91 4.69
CA ASP A 20 -6.27 -8.83 6.13
C ASP A 20 -6.23 -7.38 6.59
N PHE A 21 -5.51 -6.54 5.85
CA PHE A 21 -5.52 -5.09 6.05
C PHE A 21 -6.94 -4.51 5.97
N ALA A 22 -7.72 -4.89 4.97
CA ALA A 22 -9.08 -4.39 4.82
C ALA A 22 -10.00 -4.81 5.98
N ARG A 23 -9.88 -6.06 6.45
CA ARG A 23 -10.62 -6.55 7.63
C ARG A 23 -10.24 -5.77 8.89
N GLU A 24 -8.97 -5.45 9.06
CA GLU A 24 -8.48 -4.67 10.19
C GLU A 24 -9.01 -3.22 10.13
N CYS A 25 -8.91 -2.56 8.98
CA CYS A 25 -9.47 -1.21 8.80
C CYS A 25 -10.97 -1.15 9.08
N GLU A 26 -11.75 -2.14 8.64
CA GLU A 26 -13.19 -2.21 8.95
C GLU A 26 -13.44 -2.43 10.45
N ARG A 27 -12.69 -3.33 11.08
CA ARG A 27 -12.80 -3.61 12.53
C ARG A 27 -12.53 -2.37 13.37
N HIS A 28 -11.53 -1.58 12.98
CA HIS A 28 -11.15 -0.35 13.66
C HIS A 28 -11.91 0.89 13.17
N LYS A 29 -12.90 0.72 12.26
CA LYS A 29 -13.69 1.82 11.66
C LYS A 29 -12.83 2.92 11.01
N LEU A 30 -11.65 2.56 10.49
CA LEU A 30 -10.74 3.50 9.84
C LEU A 30 -11.13 3.79 8.39
N ALA A 31 -11.63 2.77 7.69
CA ALA A 31 -12.10 2.90 6.32
C ALA A 31 -13.15 1.82 6.02
N THR A 32 -14.03 2.08 5.07
CA THR A 32 -14.95 1.05 4.55
C THR A 32 -14.23 0.18 3.53
N LYS A 33 -14.61 -1.10 3.44
CA LYS A 33 -14.10 -1.99 2.38
C LYS A 33 -14.35 -1.43 0.98
N SER A 34 -15.46 -0.73 0.76
CA SER A 34 -15.76 -0.10 -0.53
C SER A 34 -14.74 0.98 -0.90
N SER A 35 -14.37 1.85 0.04
CA SER A 35 -13.33 2.88 -0.16
C SER A 35 -11.97 2.25 -0.46
N LEU A 36 -11.59 1.23 0.32
CA LEU A 36 -10.34 0.50 0.13
C LEU A 36 -10.28 -0.20 -1.23
N LEU A 37 -11.37 -0.85 -1.64
CA LEU A 37 -11.48 -1.48 -2.96
C LEU A 37 -11.40 -0.46 -4.09
N TRP A 38 -12.00 0.72 -3.93
CA TRP A 38 -11.90 1.81 -4.90
C TRP A 38 -10.44 2.25 -5.06
N TRP A 39 -9.72 2.50 -3.97
CA TRP A 39 -8.30 2.84 -4.03
C TRP A 39 -7.46 1.75 -4.69
N MET A 40 -7.70 0.48 -4.37
CA MET A 40 -6.99 -0.63 -5.01
C MET A 40 -7.32 -0.75 -6.49
N ARG A 41 -8.57 -0.48 -6.89
CA ARG A 41 -8.96 -0.50 -8.32
C ARG A 41 -8.17 0.52 -9.13
N TYR A 42 -7.95 1.71 -8.57
CA TYR A 42 -7.26 2.82 -9.20
C TYR A 42 -5.80 2.98 -8.74
N ARG A 43 -5.19 1.93 -8.18
CA ARG A 43 -3.85 1.95 -7.54
C ARG A 43 -2.68 2.46 -8.41
N HIS A 44 -2.81 2.36 -9.73
CA HIS A 44 -1.81 2.92 -10.66
C HIS A 44 -2.04 4.41 -10.94
N GLN A 45 -3.28 4.87 -10.87
CA GLN A 45 -3.67 6.26 -11.17
C GLN A 45 -3.50 7.17 -9.97
N ASN A 46 -3.69 6.65 -8.75
CA ASN A 46 -3.59 7.41 -7.52
C ASN A 46 -2.19 7.32 -6.86
N GLY A 47 -1.19 6.80 -7.58
CA GLY A 47 0.20 6.73 -7.09
C GLY A 47 0.48 5.69 -6.00
N LEU A 48 -0.46 4.78 -5.67
CA LEU A 48 -0.25 3.76 -4.62
C LEU A 48 0.89 2.77 -4.95
N ILE A 49 1.04 2.41 -6.23
CA ILE A 49 2.16 1.56 -6.67
C ILE A 49 3.48 2.35 -6.66
N ALA A 50 3.46 3.58 -7.18
CA ALA A 50 4.65 4.42 -7.30
C ALA A 50 5.23 4.83 -5.93
N SER A 51 4.36 5.08 -4.95
CA SER A 51 4.75 5.38 -3.56
C SER A 51 5.27 4.16 -2.78
N GLY A 52 5.13 2.94 -3.34
CA GLY A 52 5.45 1.71 -2.64
C GLY A 52 4.46 1.35 -1.53
N ALA A 53 3.32 2.04 -1.43
CA ALA A 53 2.25 1.73 -0.48
C ALA A 53 1.58 0.39 -0.79
N VAL A 54 1.54 0.02 -2.08
CA VAL A 54 0.96 -1.25 -2.56
C VAL A 54 1.98 -2.00 -3.41
N ILE A 55 2.10 -3.30 -3.17
CA ILE A 55 2.92 -4.21 -3.96
C ILE A 55 2.01 -5.21 -4.67
N GLU A 56 2.23 -5.37 -5.97
CA GLU A 56 1.60 -6.41 -6.76
C GLU A 56 2.53 -7.62 -6.88
N LYS A 57 2.05 -8.80 -6.46
CA LYS A 57 2.74 -10.07 -6.70
C LYS A 57 1.90 -10.93 -7.62
N ARG A 58 2.45 -11.29 -8.78
CA ARG A 58 1.84 -12.33 -9.62
C ARG A 58 2.34 -13.69 -9.15
N PRO A 59 1.44 -14.64 -8.80
CA PRO A 59 1.86 -15.96 -8.36
C PRO A 59 2.52 -16.77 -9.48
N ASN A 60 2.17 -16.48 -10.75
CA ASN A 60 2.85 -16.99 -11.93
C ASN A 60 2.85 -15.91 -13.03
N PRO A 61 3.76 -15.99 -14.02
CA PRO A 61 3.85 -14.98 -15.09
C PRO A 61 2.58 -14.83 -15.93
N THR A 62 1.75 -15.88 -15.99
CA THR A 62 0.53 -15.95 -16.79
C THR A 62 -0.73 -15.50 -16.05
N SER A 63 -0.66 -15.22 -14.74
CA SER A 63 -1.82 -14.87 -13.95
C SER A 63 -2.37 -13.51 -14.37
N LYS A 64 -3.65 -13.49 -14.73
CA LYS A 64 -4.38 -12.25 -15.05
C LYS A 64 -4.59 -11.36 -13.82
N ARG A 65 -4.58 -11.91 -12.60
CA ARG A 65 -4.89 -11.18 -11.36
C ARG A 65 -3.68 -11.18 -10.42
N PRO A 66 -3.09 -10.02 -10.11
CA PRO A 66 -2.06 -9.92 -9.09
C PRO A 66 -2.67 -10.06 -7.68
N MET A 67 -1.89 -10.64 -6.77
CA MET A 67 -2.14 -10.52 -5.34
C MET A 67 -1.63 -9.16 -4.87
N LEU A 68 -2.39 -8.50 -3.99
CA LEU A 68 -2.07 -7.17 -3.49
C LEU A 68 -1.58 -7.27 -2.04
N PHE A 69 -0.46 -6.62 -1.78
CA PHE A 69 0.14 -6.48 -0.45
C PHE A 69 0.21 -4.99 -0.12
N ILE A 70 -0.05 -4.65 1.14
CA ILE A 70 0.01 -3.29 1.67
C ILE A 70 1.25 -3.17 2.52
N VAL A 71 2.05 -2.13 2.26
CA VAL A 71 3.17 -1.72 3.11
C VAL A 71 2.65 -0.64 4.05
N ARG A 72 2.33 -1.01 5.29
CA ARG A 72 1.53 -0.16 6.21
C ARG A 72 2.10 1.25 6.43
N PRO A 73 3.39 1.44 6.78
CA PRO A 73 3.95 2.78 6.95
C PRO A 73 3.84 3.64 5.70
N ARG A 74 4.08 3.06 4.52
CA ARG A 74 4.00 3.77 3.24
C ARG A 74 2.57 4.10 2.85
N PHE A 75 1.62 3.23 3.19
CA PHE A 75 0.22 3.49 2.95
C PHE A 75 -0.31 4.64 3.83
N ILE A 76 0.13 4.70 5.09
CA ILE A 76 -0.18 5.80 6.01
C ILE A 76 0.48 7.11 5.52
N ASP A 77 1.74 7.04 5.10
CA ASP A 77 2.47 8.18 4.54
C ASP A 77 1.78 8.73 3.28
N TRP A 78 1.36 7.85 2.36
CA TRP A 78 0.58 8.21 1.17
C TRP A 78 -0.76 8.86 1.52
N LEU A 79 -1.47 8.34 2.53
CA LEU A 79 -2.72 8.95 3.01
C LEU A 79 -2.50 10.34 3.61
N SER A 80 -1.41 10.52 4.35
CA SER A 80 -1.14 11.74 5.12
C SER A 80 -0.63 12.88 4.24
N ASN A 81 0.19 12.55 3.24
CA ASN A 81 0.79 13.57 2.37
C ASN A 81 -0.09 13.95 1.18
N GLY A 82 -1.16 13.18 0.92
CA GLY A 82 -2.00 13.38 -0.25
C GLY A 82 -1.24 13.12 -1.55
N ASN A 83 -1.95 12.72 -2.59
CA ASN A 83 -1.36 12.39 -3.88
C ASN A 83 -0.58 13.62 -4.45
N PRO A 84 0.76 13.60 -4.58
CA PRO A 84 1.49 14.72 -5.18
C PRO A 84 1.21 14.88 -6.69
N GLU A 85 0.48 13.96 -7.31
CA GLU A 85 0.10 13.98 -8.74
C GLU A 85 -1.39 14.29 -9.01
N ALA A 86 -2.16 14.79 -8.01
CA ALA A 86 -3.56 15.21 -8.22
C ALA A 86 -3.75 16.74 -8.32
N ALA A 87 -2.69 17.51 -8.56
CA ALA A 87 -2.73 18.98 -8.72
C ALA A 87 -2.35 19.39 -10.14
#